data_AF-A0A6J1EAV3-F1
#
_entry.id   AF-A0A6J1EAV3-F1
#
_cell.length_a   1.000
_cell.length_b   1.000
_cell.length_c   1.000
_cell.angle_alpha   90.00
_cell.angle_beta   90.00
_cell.angle_gamma   90.00
#
_symmetry.space_group_name_H-M   'P 1'
#
loop_
_entity.id
_entity.type
_entity.pdbx_description
1 polymer ?
#
loop_
_entity_poly.entity_id
_entity_poly.type
_entity_poly.pdbx_seq_one_letter_code
_entity_poly.pdbx_strand_id
1 'polypeptide(L)'
;MTATLCLLCIPLRFPPNRTSFSSTSISLTPIRAQNQEIRVCTNRTCRRQGSFQTLETLSALAPPTITVNPSGCLGKCGAGPNVAVLPDGFVVGHCATPARAAEVIMQLSGGVSDSLGVSKSLEALALRKRAECEVEDGNFSQADLLLSKAIELKPCGGIHIIFKDRSIVRLALGNHAGALEDANEALRVAPRYPEAYICQGDVFLSMDHFDSAEMSYSTALEIEPSIRRSKSFKARVAKLQEKLNAVRTQ
;
A
#
# COMPACT_ATOMS: atom_id res chain seq x y z
N MET A 1 36.04 20.69 -15.66
CA MET A 1 36.35 19.26 -15.46
C MET A 1 36.10 18.99 -13.98
N THR A 2 35.07 18.30 -13.54
CA THR A 2 34.72 16.90 -13.83
C THR A 2 33.21 16.62 -13.69
N ALA A 3 32.80 15.51 -14.29
CA ALA A 3 31.45 15.13 -14.70
C ALA A 3 30.50 14.67 -13.58
N THR A 4 29.25 15.07 -13.81
CA THR A 4 27.95 14.48 -13.49
C THR A 4 27.93 12.93 -13.46
N LEU A 5 27.37 12.33 -12.41
CA LEU A 5 26.95 10.92 -12.41
C LEU A 5 25.43 10.87 -12.62
N CYS A 6 25.03 10.46 -13.82
CA CYS A 6 23.65 10.26 -14.24
C CYS A 6 23.20 8.84 -13.87
N LEU A 7 21.99 8.70 -13.32
CA LEU A 7 21.37 7.42 -12.99
C LEU A 7 21.25 6.52 -14.23
N LEU A 8 21.67 5.27 -14.07
CA LEU A 8 21.50 4.18 -15.03
C LEU A 8 20.02 3.87 -15.25
N CYS A 9 19.45 4.34 -16.35
CA CYS A 9 18.27 3.76 -16.99
C CYS A 9 18.67 2.40 -17.59
N ILE A 10 18.31 1.29 -16.93
CA ILE A 10 18.40 -0.04 -17.54
C ILE A 10 17.18 -0.22 -18.47
N PRO A 11 17.36 -0.44 -19.78
CA PRO A 11 16.23 -0.68 -20.68
C PRO A 11 15.72 -2.13 -20.48
N LEU A 12 14.46 -2.28 -20.08
CA LEU A 12 13.77 -3.57 -20.06
C LEU A 12 13.61 -4.07 -21.50
N ARG A 13 14.42 -5.06 -21.90
CA ARG A 13 14.20 -5.83 -23.15
C ARG A 13 13.08 -6.84 -22.91
N PHE A 14 11.91 -6.58 -23.47
CA PHE A 14 10.83 -7.57 -23.55
C PHE A 14 11.11 -8.58 -24.66
N PRO A 15 10.85 -9.89 -24.46
CA PRO A 15 10.84 -10.87 -25.54
C PRO A 15 9.68 -10.60 -26.52
N PRO A 16 9.80 -11.00 -27.80
CA PRO A 16 8.82 -10.64 -28.81
C PRO A 16 7.47 -11.35 -28.61
N ASN A 17 6.42 -10.52 -28.60
CA ASN A 17 5.05 -10.72 -29.05
C ASN A 17 4.49 -12.16 -29.13
N ARG A 18 3.66 -12.55 -28.15
CA ARG A 18 2.53 -13.48 -28.36
C ARG A 18 1.22 -12.74 -28.12
N THR A 19 0.66 -12.19 -29.18
CA THR A 19 -0.74 -11.77 -29.24
C THR A 19 -1.60 -12.98 -29.57
N SER A 20 -2.36 -13.48 -28.59
CA SER A 20 -3.55 -14.27 -28.84
C SER A 20 -4.46 -14.20 -27.62
N PHE A 21 -5.47 -13.32 -27.67
CA PHE A 21 -6.68 -13.52 -26.90
C PHE A 21 -7.35 -14.79 -27.42
N SER A 22 -7.33 -15.86 -26.63
CA SER A 22 -8.21 -16.99 -26.80
C SER A 22 -8.64 -17.44 -25.41
N SER A 23 -9.95 -17.57 -25.23
CA SER A 23 -10.64 -18.08 -24.06
C SER A 23 -10.21 -19.53 -23.81
N THR A 24 -9.08 -19.71 -23.14
CA THR A 24 -8.58 -21.03 -22.76
C THR A 24 -8.41 -21.02 -21.25
N SER A 25 -9.12 -21.93 -20.59
CA SER A 25 -9.01 -22.23 -19.17
C SER A 25 -7.53 -22.24 -18.76
N ILE A 26 -7.14 -21.27 -17.93
CA ILE A 26 -5.76 -21.17 -17.47
C ILE A 26 -5.54 -22.32 -16.49
N SER A 27 -4.88 -23.39 -16.97
CA SER A 27 -4.27 -24.39 -16.11
C SER A 27 -3.07 -23.75 -15.41
N LEU A 28 -3.34 -23.04 -14.32
CA LEU A 28 -2.32 -22.50 -13.43
C LEU A 28 -1.67 -23.67 -12.67
N THR A 29 -0.53 -24.14 -13.14
CA THR A 29 0.41 -24.85 -12.25
C THR A 29 0.78 -23.90 -11.12
N PRO A 30 0.70 -24.32 -9.84
CA PRO A 30 0.89 -23.44 -8.70
C PRO A 30 2.36 -23.09 -8.56
N ILE A 31 2.80 -22.00 -9.20
CA ILE A 31 4.13 -21.43 -8.98
C ILE A 31 4.07 -20.59 -7.71
N ARG A 32 4.74 -21.15 -6.71
CA ARG A 32 4.94 -20.75 -5.33
C ARG A 32 5.42 -19.29 -5.16
N ALA A 33 4.86 -18.60 -4.15
CA ALA A 33 5.55 -17.70 -3.22
C ALA A 33 6.71 -16.85 -3.78
N GLN A 34 6.48 -16.09 -4.86
CA GLN A 34 7.38 -15.04 -5.29
C GLN A 34 6.69 -13.71 -5.07
N ASN A 35 7.39 -12.75 -4.47
CA ASN A 35 6.92 -11.36 -4.42
C ASN A 35 6.67 -10.90 -5.86
N GLN A 36 5.42 -10.61 -6.18
CA GLN A 36 5.05 -10.14 -7.51
C GLN A 36 5.24 -8.63 -7.56
N GLU A 37 5.62 -8.13 -8.72
CA GLU A 37 5.72 -6.71 -8.96
C GLU A 37 4.78 -6.28 -10.08
N ILE A 38 3.93 -5.30 -9.79
CA ILE A 38 3.07 -4.64 -10.75
C ILE A 38 3.72 -3.33 -11.18
N ARG A 39 3.89 -3.15 -12.48
CA ARG A 39 4.43 -1.95 -13.11
C ARG A 39 3.33 -1.23 -13.88
N VAL A 40 2.97 -0.02 -13.46
CA VAL A 40 1.92 0.79 -14.11
C VAL A 40 2.54 1.82 -15.03
N CYS A 41 2.17 1.77 -16.32
CA CYS A 41 2.63 2.74 -17.31
C CYS A 41 2.10 4.15 -16.97
N THR A 42 3.01 5.03 -16.56
CA THR A 42 2.71 6.44 -16.26
C THR A 42 3.25 7.38 -17.33
N ASN A 43 3.39 6.93 -18.59
CA ASN A 43 3.81 7.78 -19.71
C ASN A 43 2.74 8.86 -20.04
N ARG A 44 3.13 9.94 -20.74
CA ARG A 44 2.27 11.12 -21.02
C ARG A 44 0.88 10.76 -21.55
N THR A 45 0.77 9.80 -22.47
CA THR A 45 -0.52 9.35 -23.04
C THR A 45 -1.39 8.59 -22.03
N CYS A 46 -0.77 7.75 -21.20
CA CYS A 46 -1.45 6.97 -20.16
C CYS A 46 -1.89 7.87 -19.00
N ARG A 47 -1.12 8.92 -18.66
CA ARG A 47 -1.51 9.93 -17.67
C ARG A 47 -2.82 10.61 -18.04
N ARG A 48 -2.99 10.99 -19.31
CA ARG A 48 -4.24 11.59 -19.82
C ARG A 48 -5.43 10.62 -19.79
N GLN A 49 -5.18 9.32 -19.63
CA GLN A 49 -6.17 8.26 -19.61
C GLN A 49 -6.35 7.63 -18.22
N GLY A 50 -5.86 8.29 -17.16
CA GLY A 50 -6.12 7.87 -15.80
C GLY A 50 -5.08 6.95 -15.17
N SER A 51 -3.85 6.87 -15.70
CA SER A 51 -2.81 5.98 -15.17
C SER A 51 -2.48 6.19 -13.68
N PHE A 52 -2.68 7.41 -13.16
CA PHE A 52 -2.44 7.70 -11.75
C PHE A 52 -3.54 7.13 -10.86
N GLN A 53 -4.79 7.23 -11.28
CA GLN A 53 -5.92 6.58 -10.61
C GLN A 53 -5.76 5.06 -10.62
N THR A 54 -5.29 4.49 -11.74
CA THR A 54 -4.94 3.06 -11.84
C THR A 54 -3.85 2.68 -10.86
N LEU A 55 -2.75 3.45 -10.83
CA LEU A 55 -1.63 3.22 -9.91
C LEU A 55 -2.09 3.29 -8.46
N GLU A 56 -2.83 4.33 -8.09
CA GLU A 56 -3.37 4.53 -6.76
C GLU A 56 -4.31 3.38 -6.36
N THR A 57 -5.22 2.97 -7.25
CA THR A 57 -6.15 1.86 -6.98
C THR A 57 -5.41 0.55 -6.77
N LEU A 58 -4.44 0.25 -7.65
CA LEU A 58 -3.61 -0.97 -7.52
C LEU A 58 -2.83 -0.96 -6.22
N SER A 59 -2.15 0.15 -5.90
CA SER A 59 -1.39 0.29 -4.65
C SER A 59 -2.29 0.15 -3.42
N ALA A 60 -3.50 0.70 -3.46
CA ALA A 60 -4.43 0.65 -2.35
C ALA A 60 -5.07 -0.72 -2.12
N LEU A 61 -5.20 -1.53 -3.17
CA LEU A 61 -5.79 -2.87 -3.11
C LEU A 61 -4.73 -3.98 -3.00
N ALA A 62 -3.45 -3.67 -3.21
CA ALA A 62 -2.41 -4.68 -3.23
C ALA A 62 -2.29 -5.41 -1.87
N PRO A 63 -2.23 -6.75 -1.87
CA PRO A 63 -1.79 -7.50 -0.70
C PRO A 63 -0.29 -7.28 -0.47
N PRO A 64 0.23 -7.57 0.74
CA PRO A 64 1.63 -7.33 1.09
C PRO A 64 2.65 -8.16 0.27
N THR A 65 2.18 -9.15 -0.49
CA THR A 65 2.99 -9.96 -1.41
C THR A 65 3.18 -9.30 -2.79
N ILE A 66 2.44 -8.23 -3.08
CA ILE A 66 2.44 -7.55 -4.37
C ILE A 66 2.91 -6.11 -4.20
N THR A 67 4.03 -5.78 -4.83
CA THR A 67 4.54 -4.39 -4.87
C THR A 67 4.03 -3.70 -6.12
N VAL A 68 3.51 -2.48 -6.00
CA VAL A 68 3.01 -1.69 -7.13
C VAL A 68 3.89 -0.46 -7.34
N ASN A 69 4.51 -0.37 -8.51
CA ASN A 69 5.45 0.70 -8.86
C ASN A 69 5.08 1.36 -10.19
N PRO A 70 5.35 2.67 -10.35
CA PRO A 70 5.24 3.31 -11.66
C PRO A 70 6.33 2.77 -12.61
N SER A 71 6.04 2.85 -13.90
CA SER A 71 6.99 2.57 -14.98
C SER A 71 6.91 3.59 -16.10
N GLY A 72 7.92 3.57 -16.96
CA GLY A 72 7.88 4.22 -18.26
C GLY A 72 6.91 3.53 -19.24
N CYS A 73 7.01 3.89 -20.51
CA CYS A 73 6.16 3.31 -21.55
C CYS A 73 6.40 1.80 -21.68
N LEU A 74 5.34 1.00 -21.54
CA LEU A 74 5.39 -0.46 -21.72
C LEU A 74 5.19 -0.91 -23.18
N GLY A 75 5.16 0.04 -24.12
CA GLY A 75 4.69 -0.23 -25.48
C GLY A 75 3.19 -0.57 -25.50
N LYS A 76 2.68 -1.04 -26.64
CA LYS A 76 1.26 -1.40 -26.85
C LYS A 76 0.31 -0.21 -26.66
N CYS A 77 0.58 0.88 -27.39
CA CYS A 77 -0.31 2.05 -27.45
C CYS A 77 -1.65 1.67 -28.07
N GLY A 78 -2.78 2.09 -27.48
CA GLY A 78 -4.10 1.70 -28.00
C GLY A 78 -5.29 2.38 -27.32
N ALA A 79 -5.52 2.17 -26.02
CA ALA A 79 -6.61 2.84 -25.27
C ALA A 79 -6.51 2.70 -23.73
N GLY A 80 -5.36 2.99 -23.12
CA GLY A 80 -5.32 3.18 -21.67
C GLY A 80 -3.96 2.89 -21.03
N PRO A 81 -3.86 3.05 -19.69
CA PRO A 81 -2.70 2.64 -18.93
C PRO A 81 -2.52 1.11 -19.03
N ASN A 82 -1.33 0.73 -19.43
CA ASN A 82 -0.90 -0.66 -19.46
C ASN A 82 -0.25 -1.01 -18.12
N VAL A 83 -0.47 -2.23 -17.67
CA VAL A 83 0.06 -2.76 -16.42
C VAL A 83 0.84 -4.03 -16.75
N ALA A 84 2.10 -4.11 -16.32
CA ALA A 84 2.90 -5.32 -16.45
C ALA A 84 3.00 -6.02 -15.08
N VAL A 85 2.87 -7.34 -15.09
CA VAL A 85 3.06 -8.19 -13.90
C VAL A 85 4.35 -8.97 -14.06
N LEU A 86 5.22 -8.88 -13.06
CA LEU A 86 6.51 -9.56 -12.99
C LEU A 86 6.49 -10.59 -11.85
N PRO A 87 7.19 -11.74 -12.01
CA PRO A 87 8.14 -12.06 -13.08
C PRO A 87 7.52 -12.65 -14.36
N ASP A 88 6.23 -12.97 -14.35
CA ASP A 88 5.55 -13.67 -15.46
C ASP A 88 5.57 -12.89 -16.79
N GLY A 89 5.77 -11.57 -16.73
CA GLY A 89 6.02 -10.72 -17.89
C GLY A 89 4.76 -10.43 -18.74
N PHE A 90 3.56 -10.79 -18.26
CA PHE A 90 2.34 -10.49 -18.98
C PHE A 90 1.92 -9.02 -18.79
N VAL A 91 1.33 -8.46 -19.83
CA VAL A 91 0.87 -7.07 -19.86
C VAL A 91 -0.63 -7.04 -20.02
N VAL A 92 -1.31 -6.45 -19.02
CA VAL A 92 -2.73 -6.13 -19.06
C VAL A 92 -2.88 -4.75 -19.68
N GLY A 93 -3.47 -4.69 -20.87
CA GLY A 93 -3.83 -3.43 -21.51
C GLY A 93 -5.13 -2.84 -20.96
N HIS A 94 -5.36 -1.56 -21.22
CA HIS A 94 -6.65 -0.89 -20.97
C HIS A 94 -7.11 -0.90 -19.50
N CYS A 95 -6.17 -0.77 -18.55
CA CYS A 95 -6.48 -0.79 -17.12
C CYS A 95 -6.90 0.60 -16.58
N ALA A 96 -7.72 1.35 -17.34
CA ALA A 96 -8.06 2.74 -17.02
C ALA A 96 -9.07 2.88 -15.86
N THR A 97 -9.84 1.83 -15.57
CA THR A 97 -10.92 1.87 -14.58
C THR A 97 -10.48 1.22 -13.26
N PRO A 98 -11.00 1.70 -12.10
CA PRO A 98 -10.76 1.07 -10.81
C PRO A 98 -11.21 -0.39 -10.76
N ALA A 99 -12.32 -0.72 -11.43
CA ALA A 99 -12.81 -2.10 -11.54
C ALA A 99 -11.79 -3.01 -12.22
N ARG A 100 -11.21 -2.57 -13.34
CA ARG A 100 -10.19 -3.36 -14.04
C ARG A 100 -8.92 -3.52 -13.21
N ALA A 101 -8.52 -2.48 -12.47
CA ALA A 101 -7.40 -2.56 -11.53
C ALA A 101 -7.67 -3.58 -10.40
N ALA A 102 -8.86 -3.54 -9.80
CA ALA A 102 -9.26 -4.48 -8.76
C ALA A 102 -9.32 -5.93 -9.28
N GLU A 103 -9.83 -6.15 -10.50
CA GLU A 103 -9.81 -7.46 -11.16
C GLU A 103 -8.39 -8.02 -11.31
N VAL A 104 -7.42 -7.18 -11.70
CA VAL A 104 -6.01 -7.59 -11.81
C VAL A 104 -5.47 -8.06 -10.46
N ILE A 105 -5.72 -7.31 -9.37
CA ILE A 105 -5.27 -7.71 -8.03
C ILE A 105 -5.93 -9.02 -7.58
N MET A 106 -7.22 -9.19 -7.82
CA MET A 106 -7.94 -10.40 -7.44
C MET A 106 -7.42 -11.64 -8.18
N GLN A 107 -7.14 -11.51 -9.48
CA GLN A 107 -6.56 -12.58 -10.29
C GLN A 107 -5.17 -12.99 -9.77
N LEU A 108 -4.34 -12.01 -9.39
CA LEU A 108 -3.00 -12.26 -8.85
C LEU A 108 -3.03 -12.87 -7.45
N SER A 109 -4.04 -12.54 -6.66
CA SER A 109 -4.19 -13.04 -5.29
C SER A 109 -4.73 -14.48 -5.22
N GLY A 110 -4.93 -15.16 -6.38
CA GLY A 110 -5.47 -16.52 -6.45
C GLY A 110 -6.96 -16.61 -6.11
N GLY A 111 -7.65 -15.48 -6.03
CA GLY A 111 -9.10 -15.44 -5.83
C GLY A 111 -9.84 -15.76 -7.12
N VAL A 112 -10.99 -16.42 -7.02
CA VAL A 112 -11.97 -16.40 -8.12
C VAL A 112 -12.38 -14.94 -8.31
N SER A 113 -12.24 -14.42 -9.52
CA SER A 113 -12.72 -13.09 -9.88
C SER A 113 -14.25 -13.10 -9.92
N ASP A 114 -14.88 -13.19 -8.75
CA ASP A 114 -16.31 -12.95 -8.59
C ASP A 114 -16.54 -11.44 -8.56
N SER A 115 -17.53 -10.98 -9.34
CA SER A 115 -17.95 -9.58 -9.41
C SER A 115 -18.27 -9.02 -8.02
N LEU A 116 -18.79 -9.86 -7.12
CA LEU A 116 -19.07 -9.48 -5.74
C LEU A 116 -17.81 -9.15 -4.94
N GLY A 117 -16.71 -9.88 -5.14
CA GLY A 117 -15.44 -9.62 -4.44
C GLY A 117 -14.77 -8.32 -4.93
N VAL A 118 -14.87 -8.04 -6.23
CA VAL A 118 -14.41 -6.78 -6.83
C VAL A 118 -15.18 -5.62 -6.22
N SER A 119 -16.51 -5.72 -6.20
CA SER A 119 -17.40 -4.69 -5.65
C SER A 119 -17.10 -4.38 -4.19
N LYS A 120 -16.98 -5.42 -3.33
CA LYS A 120 -16.68 -5.24 -1.89
C LYS A 120 -15.33 -4.58 -1.66
N SER A 121 -14.31 -4.95 -2.44
CA SER A 121 -12.97 -4.37 -2.29
C SER A 121 -12.92 -2.90 -2.72
N LEU A 122 -13.65 -2.54 -3.79
CA LEU A 122 -13.81 -1.15 -4.21
C LEU A 122 -14.63 -0.33 -3.21
N GLU A 123 -15.68 -0.93 -2.63
CA GLU A 123 -16.49 -0.29 -1.60
C GLU A 123 -15.66 -0.03 -0.32
N ALA A 124 -14.86 -1.01 0.12
CA ALA A 124 -13.93 -0.85 1.23
C ALA A 124 -12.91 0.26 0.96
N LEU A 125 -12.38 0.35 -0.27
CA LEU A 125 -11.49 1.42 -0.68
C LEU A 125 -12.18 2.79 -0.64
N ALA A 126 -13.43 2.88 -1.11
CA ALA A 126 -14.21 4.11 -1.06
C ALA A 126 -14.48 4.56 0.38
N LEU A 127 -14.81 3.62 1.28
CA LEU A 127 -14.99 3.89 2.71
C LEU A 127 -13.69 4.39 3.36
N ARG A 128 -12.55 3.77 3.04
CA ARG A 128 -11.23 4.21 3.52
C ARG A 128 -10.91 5.63 3.08
N LYS A 129 -11.09 5.95 1.79
CA LYS A 129 -10.88 7.31 1.27
C LYS A 129 -11.79 8.34 1.93
N ARG A 130 -13.05 7.98 2.19
CA ARG A 130 -13.96 8.86 2.94
C ARG A 130 -13.50 9.06 4.38
N ALA A 131 -13.00 8.01 5.03
CA ALA A 131 -12.45 8.13 6.38
C ALA A 131 -11.20 9.04 6.43
N GLU A 132 -10.35 9.00 5.40
CA GLU A 132 -9.22 9.94 5.26
C GLU A 132 -9.72 11.40 5.21
N CYS A 133 -10.78 11.69 4.45
CA CYS A 133 -11.40 13.02 4.45
C CYS A 133 -11.97 13.41 5.83
N GLU A 134 -12.67 12.50 6.51
CA GLU A 134 -13.18 12.78 7.87
C GLU A 134 -12.05 13.03 8.89
N VAL A 135 -10.89 12.41 8.71
CA VAL A 135 -9.68 12.69 9.51
C VAL A 135 -9.15 14.10 9.24
N GLU A 136 -9.13 14.54 7.98
CA GLU A 136 -8.76 15.91 7.61
C GLU A 136 -9.72 16.94 8.20
N ASP A 137 -11.01 16.60 8.29
CA ASP A 137 -12.05 17.42 8.91
C ASP A 137 -12.06 17.34 10.45
N GLY A 138 -11.25 16.47 11.05
CA GLY A 138 -11.15 16.27 12.50
C GLY A 138 -12.26 15.38 13.10
N ASN A 139 -13.12 14.78 12.27
CA ASN A 139 -14.22 13.91 12.67
C ASN A 139 -13.75 12.47 12.92
N PHE A 140 -12.87 12.27 13.90
CA PHE A 140 -12.25 10.96 14.18
C PHE A 140 -13.25 9.84 14.48
N SER A 141 -14.36 10.14 15.18
CA SER A 141 -15.40 9.13 15.48
C SER A 141 -16.07 8.60 14.22
N GLN A 142 -16.31 9.47 13.23
CA GLN A 142 -16.90 9.06 11.96
C GLN A 142 -15.90 8.28 11.11
N ALA A 143 -14.62 8.68 11.13
CA ALA A 143 -13.55 7.94 10.48
C ALA A 143 -13.42 6.50 11.03
N ASP A 144 -13.48 6.30 12.35
CA ASP A 144 -13.40 4.96 12.96
C ASP A 144 -14.57 4.07 12.52
N LEU A 145 -15.79 4.63 12.43
CA LEU A 145 -16.97 3.93 11.94
C LEU A 145 -16.81 3.51 10.48
N LEU A 146 -16.34 4.41 9.61
CA LEU A 146 -16.13 4.12 8.18
C LEU A 146 -15.06 3.05 7.97
N LEU A 147 -13.95 3.13 8.71
CA LEU A 147 -12.86 2.14 8.64
C LEU A 147 -13.31 0.77 9.17
N SER A 148 -14.11 0.75 10.23
CA SER A 148 -14.68 -0.49 10.77
C SER A 148 -15.60 -1.17 9.74
N LYS A 149 -16.48 -0.42 9.08
CA LYS A 149 -17.30 -0.93 7.96
C LYS A 149 -16.43 -1.44 6.80
N ALA A 150 -15.34 -0.75 6.48
CA ALA A 150 -14.43 -1.18 5.42
C ALA A 150 -13.77 -2.54 5.73
N ILE A 151 -13.44 -2.79 7.00
CA ILE A 151 -12.88 -4.08 7.45
C ILE A 151 -13.93 -5.20 7.37
N GLU A 152 -15.19 -4.93 7.74
CA GLU A 152 -16.29 -5.90 7.67
C GLU A 152 -16.54 -6.43 6.25
N LEU A 153 -16.27 -5.61 5.23
CA LEU A 153 -16.37 -6.00 3.83
C LEU A 153 -15.33 -7.05 3.39
N LYS A 154 -14.29 -7.28 4.22
CA LYS A 154 -13.20 -8.24 3.98
C LYS A 154 -12.61 -8.08 2.57
N PRO A 155 -11.99 -6.92 2.26
CA PRO A 155 -11.42 -6.68 0.94
C PRO A 155 -10.32 -7.69 0.63
N CYS A 156 -10.13 -8.02 -0.65
CA CYS A 156 -9.15 -9.01 -1.08
C CYS A 156 -7.69 -8.61 -0.81
N GLY A 157 -7.43 -7.32 -0.59
CA GLY A 157 -6.12 -6.77 -0.25
C GLY A 157 -6.23 -5.36 0.32
N GLY A 158 -5.10 -4.73 0.64
CA GLY A 158 -5.07 -3.42 1.29
C GLY A 158 -5.59 -3.38 2.74
N ILE A 159 -6.01 -4.51 3.33
CA ILE A 159 -6.60 -4.52 4.68
C ILE A 159 -5.63 -4.04 5.78
N HIS A 160 -4.33 -4.30 5.62
CA HIS A 160 -3.29 -3.80 6.53
C HIS A 160 -3.20 -2.26 6.52
N ILE A 161 -3.53 -1.62 5.41
CA ILE A 161 -3.60 -0.16 5.30
C ILE A 161 -4.82 0.36 6.07
N ILE A 162 -5.98 -0.31 5.97
CA ILE A 162 -7.19 0.06 6.73
C ILE A 162 -6.94 -0.05 8.24
N PHE A 163 -6.31 -1.13 8.70
CA PHE A 163 -5.92 -1.28 10.10
C PHE A 163 -4.96 -0.17 10.55
N LYS A 164 -3.94 0.13 9.74
CA LYS A 164 -3.01 1.24 10.02
C LYS A 164 -3.74 2.58 10.11
N ASP A 165 -4.68 2.87 9.22
CA ASP A 165 -5.46 4.11 9.26
C ASP A 165 -6.36 4.16 10.51
N ARG A 166 -7.00 3.03 10.87
CA ARG A 166 -7.86 2.96 12.07
C ARG A 166 -7.06 3.07 13.36
N SER A 167 -5.83 2.54 13.39
CA SER A 167 -4.89 2.71 14.50
C SER A 167 -4.60 4.19 14.77
N ILE A 168 -4.33 4.97 13.72
CA ILE A 168 -4.11 6.43 13.83
C ILE A 168 -5.36 7.12 14.37
N VAL A 169 -6.54 6.79 13.83
CA VAL A 169 -7.82 7.38 14.26
C VAL A 169 -8.11 7.08 15.73
N ARG A 170 -7.95 5.82 16.15
CA ARG A 170 -8.18 5.41 17.54
C ARG A 170 -7.18 6.02 18.50
N LEU A 171 -5.93 6.20 18.07
CA LEU A 171 -4.94 6.93 18.85
C LEU A 171 -5.34 8.39 19.05
N ALA A 172 -5.87 9.06 18.01
CA ALA A 172 -6.38 10.42 18.11
C ALA A 172 -7.61 10.52 19.04
N LEU A 173 -8.42 9.46 19.12
CA LEU A 173 -9.53 9.34 20.07
C LEU A 173 -9.09 8.98 21.51
N GLY A 174 -7.79 8.77 21.76
CA GLY A 174 -7.27 8.31 23.06
C GLY A 174 -7.52 6.83 23.36
N ASN A 175 -8.04 6.07 22.40
CA ASN A 175 -8.22 4.62 22.53
C ASN A 175 -6.90 3.90 22.21
N HIS A 176 -5.95 3.95 23.15
CA HIS A 176 -4.62 3.36 22.99
C HIS A 176 -4.67 1.84 22.79
N ALA A 177 -5.55 1.13 23.52
CA ALA A 177 -5.69 -0.32 23.42
C ALA A 177 -6.17 -0.75 22.02
N GLY A 178 -7.25 -0.13 21.52
CA GLY A 178 -7.75 -0.42 20.18
C GLY A 178 -6.79 0.00 19.07
N ALA A 179 -6.03 1.08 19.28
CA ALA A 179 -5.00 1.52 18.33
C ALA A 179 -3.83 0.52 18.25
N LEU A 180 -3.40 -0.04 19.39
CA LEU A 180 -2.34 -1.06 19.43
C LEU A 180 -2.82 -2.38 18.79
N GLU A 181 -4.05 -2.78 19.07
CA GLU A 181 -4.66 -3.96 18.44
C GLU A 181 -4.67 -3.83 16.91
N ASP A 182 -5.10 -2.68 16.38
CA ASP A 182 -5.09 -2.42 14.94
C ASP A 182 -3.68 -2.40 14.34
N ALA A 183 -2.70 -1.80 15.03
CA ALA A 183 -1.31 -1.83 14.58
C ALA A 183 -0.78 -3.27 14.52
N ASN A 184 -1.10 -4.10 15.52
CA ASN A 184 -0.72 -5.52 15.55
C ASN A 184 -1.41 -6.33 14.45
N GLU A 185 -2.70 -6.07 14.17
CA GLU A 185 -3.40 -6.71 13.06
C GLU A 185 -2.81 -6.33 11.70
N ALA A 186 -2.44 -5.06 11.51
CA ALA A 186 -1.72 -4.63 10.32
C ALA A 186 -0.39 -5.39 10.15
N LEU A 187 0.38 -5.56 11.23
CA LEU A 187 1.64 -6.33 11.23
C LEU A 187 1.42 -7.83 11.06
N ARG A 188 0.32 -8.39 11.58
CA ARG A 188 -0.05 -9.80 11.38
C ARG A 188 -0.31 -10.10 9.91
N VAL A 189 -0.96 -9.18 9.21
CA VAL A 189 -1.22 -9.28 7.77
C VAL A 189 0.03 -8.96 6.95
N ALA A 190 0.76 -7.91 7.32
CA ALA A 190 1.93 -7.40 6.60
C ALA A 190 3.12 -7.21 7.56
N PRO A 191 3.89 -8.27 7.88
CA PRO A 191 4.96 -8.21 8.88
C PRO A 191 6.12 -7.28 8.52
N ARG A 192 6.24 -6.91 7.23
CA ARG A 192 7.27 -6.00 6.69
C ARG A 192 6.66 -4.67 6.25
N TYR A 193 5.68 -4.15 6.98
CA TYR A 193 5.03 -2.87 6.71
C TYR A 193 5.53 -1.77 7.67
N PRO A 194 6.45 -0.88 7.25
CA PRO A 194 7.04 0.13 8.12
C PRO A 194 6.02 1.02 8.83
N GLU A 195 4.96 1.41 8.13
CA GLU A 195 3.94 2.33 8.65
C GLU A 195 3.15 1.74 9.82
N ALA A 196 2.96 0.43 9.87
CA ALA A 196 2.34 -0.22 11.02
C ALA A 196 3.25 -0.21 12.26
N TYR A 197 4.57 -0.38 12.10
CA TYR A 197 5.53 -0.20 13.18
C TYR A 197 5.61 1.26 13.64
N ILE A 198 5.48 2.23 12.72
CA ILE A 198 5.37 3.64 13.08
C ILE A 198 4.12 3.89 13.94
N CYS A 199 2.97 3.33 13.56
CA CYS A 199 1.73 3.47 14.34
C CYS A 199 1.86 2.79 15.71
N GLN A 200 2.43 1.60 15.76
CA GLN A 200 2.72 0.90 17.02
C GLN A 200 3.62 1.74 17.93
N GLY A 201 4.68 2.34 17.38
CA GLY A 201 5.56 3.26 18.10
C GLY A 201 4.86 4.53 18.59
N ASP A 202 3.98 5.12 17.77
CA ASP A 202 3.17 6.28 18.14
C ASP A 202 2.23 5.93 19.32
N VAL A 203 1.64 4.73 19.32
CA VAL A 203 0.80 4.23 20.42
C VAL A 203 1.63 4.01 21.69
N PHE A 204 2.77 3.33 21.61
CA PHE A 204 3.64 3.15 22.78
C PHE A 204 4.14 4.47 23.37
N LEU A 205 4.50 5.43 22.51
CA LEU A 205 4.91 6.77 22.92
C LEU A 205 3.79 7.53 23.65
N SER A 206 2.54 7.27 23.29
CA SER A 206 1.36 7.85 23.96
C SER A 206 1.06 7.22 25.31
N MET A 207 1.45 5.96 25.51
CA MET A 207 1.34 5.24 26.79
C MET A 207 2.61 5.37 27.67
N ASP A 208 3.54 6.25 27.28
CA ASP A 208 4.84 6.44 27.95
C ASP A 208 5.74 5.18 28.01
N HIS A 209 5.49 4.20 27.14
CA HIS A 209 6.32 3.00 26.98
C HIS A 209 7.48 3.28 26.00
N PHE A 210 8.45 4.09 26.43
CA PHE A 210 9.47 4.65 25.53
C PHE A 210 10.39 3.61 24.88
N ASP A 211 10.82 2.58 25.61
CA ASP A 211 11.67 1.52 25.07
C ASP A 211 10.95 0.75 23.94
N SER A 212 9.66 0.47 24.13
CA SER A 212 8.85 -0.21 23.12
C SER A 212 8.61 0.68 21.89
N ALA A 213 8.46 2.00 22.10
CA ALA A 213 8.36 2.96 21.01
C ALA A 213 9.67 3.03 20.21
N GLU A 214 10.83 3.08 20.87
CA GLU A 214 12.15 3.09 20.24
C GLU A 214 12.37 1.83 19.40
N MET A 215 12.05 0.65 19.94
CA MET A 215 12.13 -0.62 19.22
C MET A 215 11.25 -0.65 17.97
N SER A 216 10.02 -0.15 18.08
CA SER A 216 9.07 -0.09 16.96
C SER A 216 9.59 0.83 15.84
N TYR A 217 10.04 2.04 16.19
CA TYR A 217 10.63 2.96 15.21
C TYR A 217 11.93 2.44 14.59
N SER A 218 12.76 1.74 15.37
CA SER A 218 13.98 1.11 14.87
C SER A 218 13.67 0.02 13.86
N THR A 219 12.68 -0.83 14.14
CA THR A 219 12.22 -1.87 13.22
C THR A 219 11.68 -1.26 11.91
N ALA A 220 10.91 -0.16 12.00
CA ALA A 220 10.47 0.56 10.80
C ALA A 220 11.65 1.04 9.93
N LEU A 221 12.71 1.56 10.56
CA LEU A 221 13.93 2.03 9.88
C LEU A 221 14.76 0.88 9.28
N GLU A 222 14.76 -0.29 9.89
CA GLU A 222 15.42 -1.49 9.34
C GLU A 222 14.73 -1.98 8.07
N ILE A 223 13.39 -1.95 8.06
CA ILE A 223 12.60 -2.35 6.90
C ILE A 223 12.72 -1.32 5.78
N GLU A 224 12.55 -0.04 6.10
CA GLU A 224 12.69 1.05 5.14
C GLU A 224 13.61 2.16 5.66
N PRO A 225 14.92 2.11 5.35
CA PRO A 225 15.87 3.14 5.79
C PRO A 225 15.58 4.55 5.27
N SER A 226 14.79 4.65 4.19
CA SER A 226 14.43 5.91 3.54
C SER A 226 13.62 6.84 4.47
N ILE A 227 12.79 6.25 5.36
CA ILE A 227 11.89 7.01 6.26
C ILE A 227 12.65 7.92 7.22
N ARG A 228 13.93 7.63 7.51
CA ARG A 228 14.82 8.48 8.32
C ARG A 228 14.88 9.92 7.82
N ARG A 229 14.73 10.11 6.51
CA ARG A 229 14.81 11.44 5.88
C ARG A 229 13.47 12.20 5.97
N SER A 230 12.37 11.51 6.24
CA SER A 230 11.04 12.10 6.36
C SER A 230 10.97 13.11 7.52
N LYS A 231 10.36 14.27 7.27
CA LYS A 231 10.13 15.28 8.30
C LYS A 231 9.22 14.76 9.40
N SER A 232 8.17 14.01 9.04
CA SER A 232 7.19 13.47 10.00
C SER A 232 7.80 12.39 10.90
N PHE A 233 8.74 11.61 10.39
CA PHE A 233 9.45 10.60 11.18
C PHE A 233 10.47 11.24 12.13
N LYS A 234 11.21 12.25 11.66
CA LYS A 234 12.12 13.04 12.52
C LYS A 234 11.39 13.68 13.70
N ALA A 235 10.18 14.20 13.49
CA ALA A 235 9.37 14.77 14.56
C ALA A 235 8.99 13.73 15.64
N ARG A 236 8.66 12.50 15.24
CA ARG A 236 8.38 11.39 16.17
C ARG A 236 9.59 11.04 17.02
N VAL A 237 10.76 10.90 16.38
CA VAL A 237 12.01 10.58 17.07
C VAL A 237 12.41 11.70 18.05
N ALA A 238 12.28 12.96 17.64
CA ALA A 238 12.55 14.10 18.51
C ALA A 238 11.62 14.10 19.74
N LYS A 239 10.32 13.84 19.54
CA LYS A 239 9.34 13.74 20.63
C LYS A 239 9.67 12.60 21.61
N LEU A 240 10.10 11.45 21.10
CA LEU A 240 10.56 10.32 21.92
C LEU A 240 11.79 10.70 22.75
N GLN A 241 12.79 11.35 22.14
CA GLN A 241 14.00 11.79 22.82
C GLN A 241 13.72 12.82 23.92
N GLU A 242 12.83 13.79 23.65
CA GLU A 242 12.39 14.78 24.63
C GLU A 242 11.78 14.11 25.86
N LYS A 243 10.84 13.16 25.66
CA LYS A 243 10.21 12.42 26.76
C LYS A 243 11.21 11.54 27.52
N LEU A 244 12.09 10.82 26.83
CA LEU A 244 13.14 10.01 27.46
C LEU A 244 14.08 10.85 28.33
N ASN A 245 14.47 12.02 27.85
CA ASN A 245 15.33 12.93 28.61
C ASN A 245 14.61 13.46 29.85
N ALA A 246 13.32 13.81 29.73
CA ALA A 246 12.52 14.27 30.87
C ALA A 246 12.42 13.22 31.98
N VAL A 247 12.32 11.93 31.63
CA VAL A 247 12.33 10.82 32.61
C VAL A 247 13.69 10.63 33.25
N ARG A 248 14.79 10.73 32.48
CA ARG A 248 16.17 10.55 32.99
C ARG A 248 16.61 11.66 33.93
N THR A 249 15.98 12.82 33.88
CA THR A 249 16.28 13.97 34.76
C THR A 249 15.49 13.97 36.07
N GLN A 250 14.60 13.00 36.29
CA GLN A 250 13.83 12.79 37.52
C GLN A 250 14.47 11.68 38.38
#